data_AF-A0A5C5VGL3-F1
#
_entry.id   AF-A0A5C5VGL3-F1
#
_cell.length_a   1.000
_cell.length_b   1.000
_cell.length_c   1.000
_cell.angle_alpha   90.00
_cell.angle_beta   90.00
_cell.angle_gamma   90.00
#
_symmetry.space_group_name_H-M   'P 1'
#
loop_
_entity.id
_entity.type
_entity.pdbx_description
1 polymer ?
#
loop_
_entity_poly.entity_id
_entity_poly.type
_entity_poly.pdbx_seq_one_letter_code
_entity_poly.pdbx_strand_id
1 'polypeptide(L)'
;MPLAVVFSGVSQRVDEAITESGRREHTGQMTDNEKNEIDAILSAIADEGADHAKIKSLEGLLLGRPDLQGYYADRQTMHAVLSIEHSQASRPLLDFRQAIEGPTAAPGGSEVVARSSAGPVYRFALGFLPQICAALVAAAFLGGLMWSLRLRPAPVDRVATASDEVRTWSPTPAASETAPGLVMQDRGSLRLLEKLTRAPLISNVVLPRSSTPAGAAQKLRSGNAWFERLQDSRERGYLVALPAGCLMEVSIDSEATSRNSLAVVEVTPLGATTGQAMVFDNTAAFNTDFSDWQPASKRSVGQIGSFSEFNGSSLPKYYLFTGSYSMADASGEEHWQQSDFRIQFDQEDLMVIGWDDSGYSGLLEQASKFSPDRDFNDMRALLKFSFPGRMDPGRLLKSRFLPEPVETEEVAQGSDQTANGYMLDLLPGEEAVLSITSDARYQNGFLVLDELSGRVLWKHDGVPSGPEHVQPSERGIYVIRNQSDTVQRYRIQGRHKHYLAPESAPWAQSPFQVSDIGAGAVTVGFEDSPSTWQKVDWKDLRVFIKVYSP
;
A
#
# COMPACT_ATOMS: atom_id res chain seq x y z
N MET A 1 -36.29 6.47 -21.69
CA MET A 1 -37.17 7.64 -21.44
C MET A 1 -37.04 8.03 -19.98
N PRO A 2 -36.37 9.15 -19.64
CA PRO A 2 -36.28 9.61 -18.27
C PRO A 2 -37.39 10.63 -17.96
N LEU A 3 -38.11 10.42 -16.86
CA LEU A 3 -39.07 11.36 -16.30
C LEU A 3 -38.31 12.37 -15.43
N ALA A 4 -38.25 13.61 -15.91
CA ALA A 4 -37.88 14.78 -15.13
C ALA A 4 -39.13 15.28 -14.40
N VAL A 5 -39.05 15.44 -13.07
CA VAL A 5 -40.09 16.14 -12.30
C VAL A 5 -39.66 17.59 -12.11
N VAL A 6 -40.43 18.45 -12.75
CA VAL A 6 -40.38 19.92 -12.69
C VAL A 6 -41.12 20.37 -11.42
N PHE A 7 -40.48 21.17 -10.57
CA PHE A 7 -41.17 21.96 -9.55
C PHE A 7 -41.37 23.38 -10.09
N SER A 8 -42.58 23.66 -10.57
CA SER A 8 -43.08 25.03 -10.81
C SER A 8 -44.06 25.38 -9.69
N GLY A 9 -43.78 26.47 -8.98
CA GLY A 9 -44.49 26.87 -7.77
C GLY A 9 -45.79 27.62 -7.98
N VAL A 10 -46.47 27.89 -6.86
CA VAL A 10 -47.37 29.02 -6.59
C VAL A 10 -47.45 29.13 -5.07
N SER A 11 -47.19 30.30 -4.48
CA SER A 11 -48.19 31.00 -3.64
C SER A 11 -47.62 32.29 -3.06
N GLN A 12 -48.19 33.41 -3.53
CA GLN A 12 -48.11 34.72 -2.91
C GLN A 12 -49.17 34.83 -1.80
N ARG A 13 -48.76 35.43 -0.67
CA ARG A 13 -49.52 36.27 0.26
C ARG A 13 -50.88 35.75 0.77
N VAL A 14 -50.88 35.38 2.05
CA VAL A 14 -51.93 35.78 3.00
C VAL A 14 -51.23 36.27 4.26
N ASP A 15 -51.26 37.59 4.47
CA ASP A 15 -51.08 38.21 5.78
C ASP A 15 -52.37 37.99 6.57
N GLU A 16 -52.29 37.43 7.78
CA GLU A 16 -52.94 37.90 9.02
C GLU A 16 -52.91 36.83 10.13
N ALA A 17 -52.40 37.26 11.29
CA ALA A 17 -52.79 36.85 12.64
C ALA A 17 -52.61 35.38 13.08
N ILE A 18 -51.41 35.04 13.58
CA ILE A 18 -51.28 34.26 14.82
C ILE A 18 -50.18 34.89 15.69
N THR A 19 -50.64 35.71 16.62
CA THR A 19 -49.93 36.19 17.81
C THR A 19 -49.82 35.04 18.81
N GLU A 20 -48.65 34.91 19.45
CA GLU A 20 -48.43 34.25 20.74
C GLU A 20 -48.99 32.82 20.94
N SER A 21 -48.20 31.82 20.58
CA SER A 21 -48.21 30.53 21.27
C SER A 21 -46.77 30.08 21.53
N GLY A 22 -46.50 29.74 22.78
CA GLY A 22 -45.18 29.65 23.38
C GLY A 22 -44.19 28.78 22.61
N ARG A 23 -43.03 29.37 22.34
CA ARG A 23 -41.78 28.69 22.00
C ARG A 23 -41.32 27.89 23.23
N ARG A 24 -41.97 26.76 23.49
CA ARG A 24 -41.37 25.69 24.28
C ARG A 24 -40.31 25.08 23.39
N GLU A 25 -39.05 25.33 23.71
CA GLU A 25 -37.94 24.50 23.26
C GLU A 25 -38.23 23.07 23.76
N HIS A 26 -38.88 22.27 22.92
CA HIS A 26 -38.84 20.82 23.06
C HIS A 26 -37.42 20.41 22.67
N THR A 27 -36.48 20.54 23.61
CA THR A 27 -35.37 19.60 23.73
C THR A 27 -35.99 18.25 24.10
N GLY A 28 -36.65 17.62 23.13
CA GLY A 28 -37.17 16.27 23.28
C GLY A 28 -35.97 15.38 23.55
N GLN A 29 -35.84 14.91 24.79
CA GLN A 29 -34.86 13.88 25.08
C GLN A 29 -35.23 12.65 24.28
N MET A 30 -34.28 12.16 23.48
CA MET A 30 -34.33 10.87 22.81
C MET A 30 -34.84 9.79 23.76
N THR A 31 -35.98 9.17 23.42
CA THR A 31 -36.55 8.06 24.19
C THR A 31 -35.95 6.73 23.75
N ASP A 32 -35.92 5.74 24.65
CA ASP A 32 -35.38 4.41 24.31
C ASP A 32 -36.24 3.67 23.27
N ASN A 33 -37.54 3.98 23.17
CA ASN A 33 -38.39 3.45 22.11
C ASN A 33 -37.93 3.91 20.73
N GLU A 34 -37.54 5.18 20.58
CA GLU A 34 -37.10 5.72 19.29
C GLU A 34 -35.74 5.17 18.87
N LYS A 35 -34.84 4.94 19.84
CA LYS A 35 -33.57 4.23 19.58
C LYS A 35 -33.81 2.81 19.07
N ASN A 36 -34.71 2.08 19.75
CA ASN A 36 -35.05 0.71 19.38
C ASN A 36 -35.70 0.65 17.99
N GLU A 37 -36.49 1.67 17.63
CA GLU A 37 -37.12 1.76 16.31
C GLU A 37 -36.09 2.03 15.21
N ILE A 38 -35.12 2.94 15.44
CA ILE A 38 -33.99 3.15 14.52
C ILE A 38 -33.16 1.87 14.35
N ASP A 39 -32.83 1.19 15.46
CA ASP A 39 -32.05 -0.05 15.43
C ASP A 39 -32.79 -1.16 14.67
N ALA A 40 -34.11 -1.27 14.85
CA ALA A 40 -34.95 -2.23 14.12
C ALA A 40 -34.98 -1.94 12.61
N ILE A 41 -35.12 -0.67 12.21
CA ILE A 41 -35.12 -0.29 10.79
C ILE A 41 -33.73 -0.54 10.18
N LEU A 42 -32.65 -0.19 10.87
CA LEU A 42 -31.29 -0.42 10.40
C LEU A 42 -30.98 -1.91 10.22
N SER A 43 -31.38 -2.76 11.17
CA SER A 43 -31.23 -4.21 11.05
C SER A 43 -32.04 -4.75 9.87
N ALA A 44 -33.30 -4.33 9.72
CA ALA A 44 -34.14 -4.75 8.59
C ALA A 44 -33.62 -4.26 7.23
N ILE A 45 -32.89 -3.16 7.16
CA ILE A 45 -32.21 -2.70 5.94
C ILE A 45 -30.97 -3.56 5.66
N ALA A 46 -30.22 -3.93 6.70
CA ALA A 46 -29.05 -4.80 6.55
C ALA A 46 -29.42 -6.22 6.10
N ASP A 47 -30.50 -6.78 6.66
CA ASP A 47 -30.91 -8.17 6.41
C ASP A 47 -31.69 -8.33 5.10
N GLU A 48 -32.61 -7.41 4.80
CA GLU A 48 -33.57 -7.56 3.69
C GLU A 48 -33.33 -6.57 2.55
N GLY A 49 -32.37 -5.64 2.71
CA GLY A 49 -32.14 -4.53 1.80
C GLY A 49 -33.03 -3.30 2.07
N ALA A 50 -32.62 -2.17 1.50
CA ALA A 50 -33.32 -0.90 1.65
C ALA A 50 -34.55 -0.84 0.72
N ASP A 51 -35.74 -0.69 1.29
CA ASP A 51 -36.96 -0.36 0.55
C ASP A 51 -37.44 1.08 0.83
N HIS A 52 -38.31 1.58 -0.03
CA HIS A 52 -38.80 2.96 0.05
C HIS A 52 -39.62 3.23 1.33
N ALA A 53 -40.28 2.22 1.91
CA ALA A 53 -41.08 2.39 3.11
C ALA A 53 -40.19 2.52 4.35
N LYS A 54 -39.14 1.69 4.45
CA LYS A 54 -38.12 1.72 5.51
C LYS A 54 -37.34 3.03 5.50
N ILE A 55 -36.91 3.50 4.33
CA ILE A 55 -36.21 4.78 4.19
C ILE A 55 -37.11 5.94 4.64
N LYS A 56 -38.38 5.96 4.20
CA LYS A 56 -39.33 7.03 4.58
C LYS A 56 -39.65 7.01 6.08
N SER A 57 -39.74 5.83 6.68
CA SER A 57 -39.95 5.68 8.13
C SER A 57 -38.76 6.23 8.92
N LEU A 58 -37.55 5.89 8.48
CA LEU A 58 -36.31 6.39 9.07
C LEU A 58 -36.18 7.91 8.90
N GLU A 59 -36.43 8.45 7.70
CA GLU A 59 -36.45 9.89 7.46
C GLU A 59 -37.44 10.63 8.36
N GLY A 60 -38.64 10.06 8.56
CA GLY A 60 -39.66 10.61 9.46
C GLY A 60 -39.19 10.70 10.92
N LEU A 61 -38.42 9.71 11.39
CA LEU A 61 -37.82 9.72 12.73
C LEU A 61 -36.70 10.75 12.84
N LEU A 62 -35.89 10.91 11.80
CA LEU A 62 -34.69 11.77 11.84
C LEU A 62 -34.97 13.24 11.53
N LEU A 63 -36.06 13.57 10.84
CA LEU A 63 -36.31 14.93 10.37
C LEU A 63 -36.53 15.91 11.52
N GLY A 64 -35.70 16.96 11.57
CA GLY A 64 -35.78 18.00 12.60
C GLY A 64 -35.30 17.57 13.99
N ARG A 65 -34.66 16.40 14.12
CA ARG A 65 -34.23 15.82 15.39
C ARG A 65 -32.72 15.51 15.43
N PRO A 66 -31.88 16.47 15.83
CA PRO A 66 -30.41 16.33 15.76
C PRO A 66 -29.86 15.27 16.71
N ASP A 67 -30.55 14.98 17.81
CA ASP A 67 -30.22 13.92 18.76
C ASP A 67 -30.33 12.52 18.14
N LEU A 68 -31.43 12.23 17.44
CA LEU A 68 -31.61 10.96 16.73
C LEU A 68 -30.69 10.85 15.51
N GLN A 69 -30.40 11.96 14.82
CA GLN A 69 -29.42 11.99 13.73
C GLN A 69 -28.03 11.59 14.21
N GLY A 70 -27.61 12.07 15.39
CA GLY A 70 -26.36 11.67 16.02
C GLY A 70 -26.34 10.18 16.36
N TYR A 71 -27.40 9.67 16.98
CA TYR A 71 -27.54 8.24 17.29
C TYR A 71 -27.50 7.35 16.03
N TYR A 72 -28.21 7.74 14.98
CA TYR A 72 -28.20 7.06 13.70
C TYR A 72 -26.82 7.00 13.05
N ALA A 73 -26.08 8.12 13.06
CA ALA A 73 -24.71 8.17 12.54
C ALA A 73 -23.76 7.25 13.30
N ASP A 74 -23.89 7.19 14.64
CA ASP A 74 -23.12 6.27 15.48
C ASP A 74 -23.44 4.80 15.13
N ARG A 75 -24.72 4.46 14.88
CA ARG A 75 -25.13 3.11 14.46
C ARG A 75 -24.66 2.75 13.06
N GLN A 76 -24.72 3.65 12.09
CA GLN A 76 -24.14 3.42 10.77
C GLN A 76 -22.63 3.15 10.85
N THR A 77 -21.93 3.92 11.69
CA THR A 77 -20.50 3.69 11.94
C THR A 77 -20.26 2.31 12.53
N MET A 78 -21.11 1.85 13.45
CA MET A 78 -21.04 0.49 14.01
C MET A 78 -21.28 -0.59 12.94
N HIS A 79 -22.30 -0.45 12.10
CA HIS A 79 -22.57 -1.40 11.02
C HIS A 79 -21.46 -1.43 9.97
N ALA A 80 -20.85 -0.28 9.65
CA ALA A 80 -19.69 -0.23 8.76
C ALA A 80 -18.51 -1.02 9.35
N VAL A 81 -18.23 -0.86 10.65
CA VAL A 81 -17.18 -1.63 11.34
C VAL A 81 -17.48 -3.13 11.35
N LEU A 82 -18.72 -3.52 11.68
CA LEU A 82 -19.13 -4.93 11.67
C LEU A 82 -19.07 -5.54 10.27
N SER A 83 -19.39 -4.77 9.23
CA SER A 83 -19.27 -5.21 7.83
C SER A 83 -17.79 -5.40 7.44
N ILE A 84 -16.89 -4.54 7.91
CA ILE A 84 -15.44 -4.70 7.73
C ILE A 84 -14.95 -5.96 8.45
N GLU A 85 -15.35 -6.18 9.71
CA GLU A 85 -15.00 -7.40 10.46
C GLU A 85 -15.56 -8.66 9.77
N HIS A 86 -16.78 -8.60 9.25
CA HIS A 86 -17.42 -9.74 8.58
C HIS A 86 -16.81 -10.04 7.19
N SER A 87 -16.41 -9.01 6.45
CA SER A 87 -15.67 -9.14 5.19
C SER A 87 -14.21 -9.56 5.40
N GLN A 88 -13.63 -9.32 6.57
CA GLN A 88 -12.34 -9.93 6.95
C GLN A 88 -12.47 -11.42 7.28
N ALA A 89 -13.62 -11.85 7.81
CA ALA A 89 -13.92 -13.27 8.03
C ALA A 89 -14.29 -14.03 6.75
N SER A 90 -14.69 -13.31 5.69
CA SER A 90 -15.25 -13.88 4.46
C SER A 90 -14.42 -13.40 3.27
N ARG A 91 -13.65 -14.31 2.63
CA ARG A 91 -13.03 -14.06 1.32
C ARG A 91 -14.03 -13.33 0.39
N PRO A 92 -13.59 -12.41 -0.49
CA PRO A 92 -14.51 -11.60 -1.26
C PRO A 92 -15.44 -12.49 -2.11
N LEU A 93 -16.72 -12.42 -1.77
CA LEU A 93 -17.85 -12.84 -2.58
C LEU A 93 -17.96 -11.82 -3.71
N LEU A 94 -17.27 -12.06 -4.82
CA LEU A 94 -17.59 -11.63 -6.20
C LEU A 94 -16.42 -12.02 -7.11
N ASP A 95 -16.39 -13.29 -7.54
CA ASP A 95 -15.58 -13.73 -8.67
C ASP A 95 -16.38 -13.50 -9.95
N PHE A 96 -16.09 -12.40 -10.65
CA PHE A 96 -16.70 -12.08 -11.94
C PHE A 96 -16.23 -13.01 -13.09
N ARG A 97 -15.37 -14.02 -12.83
CA ARG A 97 -14.96 -14.99 -13.86
C ARG A 97 -16.00 -16.04 -14.20
N GLN A 98 -17.07 -16.21 -13.43
CA GLN A 98 -18.08 -17.23 -13.72
C GLN A 98 -19.11 -16.85 -14.80
N ALA A 99 -19.03 -15.66 -15.41
CA ALA A 99 -19.95 -15.28 -16.49
C ALA A 99 -19.49 -15.68 -17.90
N ILE A 100 -18.25 -16.14 -18.09
CA ILE A 100 -17.72 -16.48 -19.43
C ILE A 100 -16.77 -17.68 -19.31
N GLU A 101 -17.33 -18.90 -19.41
CA GLU A 101 -16.79 -20.03 -20.22
C GLU A 101 -17.38 -21.39 -19.78
N GLY A 102 -17.92 -22.10 -20.77
CA GLY A 102 -18.35 -23.50 -20.66
C GLY A 102 -17.17 -24.49 -20.71
N PRO A 103 -17.45 -25.80 -20.57
CA PRO A 103 -16.47 -26.77 -20.11
C PRO A 103 -15.50 -27.18 -21.23
N THR A 104 -14.20 -27.18 -20.92
CA THR A 104 -13.22 -27.95 -21.69
C THR A 104 -12.36 -28.83 -20.77
N ALA A 105 -12.14 -30.05 -21.25
CA ALA A 105 -11.69 -31.21 -20.50
C ALA A 105 -10.21 -31.19 -20.12
N ALA A 106 -9.89 -31.87 -19.01
CA ALA A 106 -8.55 -32.24 -18.57
C ALA A 106 -7.80 -33.13 -19.58
N PRO A 107 -6.45 -33.16 -19.55
CA PRO A 107 -5.71 -34.12 -18.69
C PRO A 107 -4.44 -33.45 -18.07
N GLY A 108 -3.69 -33.96 -17.09
CA GLY A 108 -3.55 -35.26 -16.43
C GLY A 108 -2.09 -35.39 -15.98
N GLY A 109 -1.85 -35.61 -14.67
CA GLY A 109 -0.68 -36.29 -14.08
C GLY A 109 0.72 -35.67 -14.17
N SER A 110 1.36 -35.39 -13.02
CA SER A 110 2.30 -36.34 -12.39
C SER A 110 2.98 -35.68 -11.17
N GLU A 111 2.69 -36.21 -9.99
CA GLU A 111 3.51 -36.01 -8.77
C GLU A 111 4.86 -36.71 -8.94
N VAL A 112 5.94 -36.05 -8.51
CA VAL A 112 7.20 -36.73 -8.19
C VAL A 112 7.64 -36.31 -6.79
N VAL A 113 7.56 -37.30 -5.90
CA VAL A 113 7.95 -37.29 -4.48
C VAL A 113 9.48 -37.29 -4.37
N ALA A 114 10.06 -36.32 -3.66
CA ALA A 114 11.47 -36.31 -3.30
C ALA A 114 11.68 -36.84 -1.88
N ARG A 115 12.50 -37.89 -1.76
CA ARG A 115 12.86 -38.60 -0.52
C ARG A 115 13.91 -37.82 0.29
N SER A 116 13.63 -37.66 1.58
CA SER A 116 14.57 -37.21 2.62
C SER A 116 15.59 -38.31 2.94
N SER A 117 16.87 -37.94 3.07
CA SER A 117 17.91 -38.77 3.68
C SER A 117 18.65 -37.96 4.73
N ALA A 118 18.82 -38.57 5.92
CA ALA A 118 19.28 -37.94 7.14
C ALA A 118 20.76 -38.27 7.46
N GLY A 119 21.43 -37.31 8.11
CA GLY A 119 22.57 -37.51 9.02
C GLY A 119 23.88 -36.81 8.59
N PRO A 120 24.90 -36.66 9.48
CA PRO A 120 24.87 -36.66 10.95
C PRO A 120 25.42 -35.35 11.58
N VAL A 121 25.22 -35.22 12.88
CA VAL A 121 25.58 -34.09 13.76
C VAL A 121 27.07 -34.14 14.16
N TYR A 122 27.77 -33.00 14.10
CA TYR A 122 29.06 -32.79 14.78
C TYR A 122 29.01 -31.54 15.68
N ARG A 123 29.45 -31.70 16.93
CA ARG A 123 29.63 -30.66 17.94
C ARG A 123 31.11 -30.34 18.11
N PHE A 124 31.48 -29.07 18.07
CA PHE A 124 32.66 -28.43 18.70
C PHE A 124 32.33 -26.91 18.75
N ALA A 125 32.76 -26.03 19.65
CA ALA A 125 33.32 -26.00 21.00
C ALA A 125 33.77 -24.52 21.17
N LEU A 126 33.33 -23.84 22.24
CA LEU A 126 33.63 -22.42 22.49
C LEU A 126 35.08 -22.18 22.93
N GLY A 127 35.63 -21.01 22.56
CA GLY A 127 36.76 -20.38 23.25
C GLY A 127 37.15 -19.03 22.65
N PHE A 128 37.39 -18.02 23.51
CA PHE A 128 37.94 -16.68 23.26
C PHE A 128 36.96 -15.49 23.07
N LEU A 129 36.37 -15.03 24.19
CA LEU A 129 35.83 -13.66 24.35
C LEU A 129 36.31 -13.11 25.70
N PRO A 130 37.43 -12.37 25.77
CA PRO A 130 37.36 -11.09 26.49
C PRO A 130 38.25 -9.94 25.97
N GLN A 131 38.95 -10.06 24.83
CA GLN A 131 39.90 -9.02 24.37
C GLN A 131 39.33 -7.98 23.39
N ILE A 132 38.08 -8.13 22.93
CA ILE A 132 37.50 -7.28 21.87
C ILE A 132 36.82 -6.01 22.43
N CYS A 133 36.41 -5.98 23.70
CA CYS A 133 35.59 -4.90 24.23
C CYS A 133 36.34 -3.58 24.54
N ALA A 134 37.67 -3.60 24.66
CA ALA A 134 38.44 -2.39 24.98
C ALA A 134 38.75 -1.50 23.75
N ALA A 135 38.78 -2.06 22.55
CA ALA A 135 39.13 -1.33 21.32
C ALA A 135 37.96 -0.51 20.74
N LEU A 136 36.71 -0.95 20.97
CA LEU A 136 35.51 -0.31 20.41
C LEU A 136 35.18 1.03 21.08
N VAL A 137 35.55 1.23 22.34
CA VAL A 137 35.24 2.47 23.08
C VAL A 137 36.13 3.64 22.64
N ALA A 138 37.37 3.37 22.22
CA ALA A 138 38.30 4.41 21.76
C ALA A 138 37.96 4.94 20.35
N ALA A 139 37.40 4.10 19.47
CA ALA A 139 37.03 4.48 18.10
C ALA A 139 35.79 5.39 18.06
N ALA A 140 34.82 5.17 18.96
CA ALA A 140 33.59 5.98 19.04
C ALA A 140 33.86 7.46 19.40
N PHE A 141 34.92 7.75 20.15
CA PHE A 141 35.24 9.11 20.58
C PHE A 141 35.87 9.98 19.48
N LEU A 142 36.57 9.37 18.51
CA LEU A 142 37.21 10.09 17.40
C LEU A 142 36.25 10.35 16.23
N GLY A 143 35.25 9.49 16.01
CA GLY A 143 34.24 9.67 14.96
C GLY A 143 33.30 10.86 15.20
N GLY A 144 32.95 11.12 16.46
CA GLY A 144 32.03 12.21 16.82
C GLY A 144 32.55 13.62 16.53
N LEU A 145 33.88 13.82 16.54
CA LEU A 145 34.47 15.15 16.36
C LEU A 145 34.47 15.60 14.88
N MET A 146 34.60 14.65 13.95
CA MET A 146 34.67 14.91 12.50
C MET A 146 33.29 15.19 11.86
N TRP A 147 32.19 14.78 12.50
CA TRP A 147 30.84 15.04 11.99
C TRP A 147 30.40 16.51 12.17
N SER A 148 31.00 17.23 13.12
CA SER A 148 30.58 18.59 13.50
C SER A 148 31.01 19.73 12.55
N LEU A 149 31.77 19.44 11.47
CA LEU A 149 32.46 20.46 10.67
C LEU A 149 32.19 20.47 9.14
N ARG A 150 31.00 20.11 8.65
CA ARG A 150 30.68 20.26 7.21
C ARG A 150 29.83 21.50 6.88
N LEU A 151 30.46 22.41 6.12
CA LEU A 151 29.90 23.61 5.49
C LEU A 151 28.97 23.26 4.30
N ARG A 152 27.81 23.92 4.20
CA ARG A 152 26.82 23.79 3.11
C ARG A 152 27.19 24.68 1.90
N PRO A 153 27.07 24.21 0.64
CA PRO A 153 27.04 25.09 -0.53
C PRO A 153 25.61 25.52 -0.89
N ALA A 154 25.50 26.75 -1.41
CA ALA A 154 24.25 27.41 -1.81
C ALA A 154 23.75 26.95 -3.21
N PRO A 155 22.43 27.06 -3.49
CA PRO A 155 21.87 26.67 -4.79
C PRO A 155 21.97 27.79 -5.84
N VAL A 156 22.08 27.39 -7.10
CA VAL A 156 22.12 28.26 -8.29
C VAL A 156 20.77 28.17 -9.02
N ASP A 157 20.14 29.33 -9.26
CA ASP A 157 18.89 29.48 -10.00
C ASP A 157 19.05 29.21 -11.50
N ARG A 158 18.02 28.58 -12.11
CA ARG A 158 17.80 28.65 -13.57
C ARG A 158 16.33 28.89 -13.93
N VAL A 159 16.20 29.73 -14.95
CA VAL A 159 15.01 30.42 -15.44
C VAL A 159 14.15 29.53 -16.35
N ALA A 160 12.83 29.76 -16.29
CA ALA A 160 11.78 29.08 -17.03
C ALA A 160 11.59 29.61 -18.47
N THR A 161 11.08 28.74 -19.34
CA THR A 161 10.36 29.12 -20.58
C THR A 161 9.16 28.19 -20.81
N ALA A 162 7.98 28.78 -21.05
CA ALA A 162 6.71 28.15 -21.48
C ALA A 162 6.83 27.61 -22.93
N SER A 163 5.98 26.75 -23.51
CA SER A 163 4.57 26.38 -23.35
C SER A 163 4.27 25.13 -24.20
N ASP A 164 3.46 24.17 -23.72
CA ASP A 164 2.41 23.49 -24.51
C ASP A 164 1.61 22.51 -23.62
N GLU A 165 0.28 22.56 -23.70
CA GLU A 165 -0.66 21.81 -22.85
C GLU A 165 -0.74 20.32 -23.24
N VAL A 166 0.28 19.56 -22.82
CA VAL A 166 0.18 18.11 -22.64
C VAL A 166 0.05 17.87 -21.13
N ARG A 167 -1.06 17.24 -20.69
CA ARG A 167 -1.19 16.76 -19.31
C ARG A 167 -0.19 15.62 -19.08
N THR A 168 1.06 15.99 -18.84
CA THR A 168 1.97 15.19 -18.06
C THR A 168 1.45 15.21 -16.62
N TRP A 169 1.28 14.04 -15.99
CA TRP A 169 1.50 13.98 -14.54
C TRP A 169 2.94 14.41 -14.35
N SER A 170 3.13 15.72 -14.22
CA SER A 170 4.42 16.28 -13.81
C SER A 170 4.70 15.68 -12.44
N PRO A 171 5.94 15.22 -12.14
CA PRO A 171 6.32 14.96 -10.75
C PRO A 171 5.91 16.21 -10.00
N THR A 172 5.01 16.04 -9.03
CA THR A 172 4.38 17.14 -8.31
C THR A 172 5.46 18.19 -8.01
N PRO A 173 5.45 19.38 -8.63
CA PRO A 173 6.40 20.42 -8.27
C PRO A 173 6.17 20.62 -6.79
N ALA A 174 7.21 20.41 -5.97
CA ALA A 174 7.16 20.45 -4.50
C ALA A 174 6.15 21.52 -4.11
N ALA A 175 4.92 21.08 -3.81
CA ALA A 175 3.84 22.01 -3.69
C ALA A 175 4.21 22.82 -2.46
N SER A 176 4.47 24.11 -2.67
CA SER A 176 4.68 25.05 -1.57
C SER A 176 3.67 24.69 -0.49
N GLU A 177 4.14 24.21 0.67
CA GLU A 177 3.33 23.74 1.81
C GLU A 177 2.36 24.84 2.35
N THR A 178 2.34 26.00 1.69
CA THR A 178 1.60 27.20 2.04
C THR A 178 0.17 27.25 1.51
N ALA A 179 -0.25 26.38 0.59
CA ALA A 179 -1.66 26.31 0.21
C ALA A 179 -2.41 25.57 1.34
N PRO A 180 -3.37 26.20 2.06
CA PRO A 180 -4.08 25.50 3.12
C PRO A 180 -4.76 24.28 2.49
N GLY A 181 -4.75 23.10 3.11
CA GLY A 181 -5.50 21.95 2.59
C GLY A 181 -7.01 22.11 2.79
N LEU A 182 -7.78 21.11 2.36
CA LEU A 182 -9.18 20.96 2.80
C LEU A 182 -9.18 20.22 4.15
N VAL A 183 -9.71 20.83 5.19
CA VAL A 183 -9.68 20.25 6.55
C VAL A 183 -10.93 19.39 6.77
N MET A 184 -10.76 18.09 6.95
CA MET A 184 -11.76 17.16 7.43
C MET A 184 -11.87 17.28 8.95
N GLN A 185 -13.03 17.75 9.43
CA GLN A 185 -13.35 17.89 10.86
C GLN A 185 -14.62 17.12 11.26
N ASP A 186 -15.22 16.40 10.31
CA ASP A 186 -16.41 15.61 10.57
C ASP A 186 -16.12 14.50 11.59
N ARG A 187 -16.84 14.49 12.72
CA ARG A 187 -16.57 13.56 13.82
C ARG A 187 -16.77 12.10 13.42
N GLY A 188 -17.73 11.80 12.54
CA GLY A 188 -17.96 10.44 12.06
C GLY A 188 -16.76 9.94 11.24
N SER A 189 -16.31 10.76 10.30
CA SER A 189 -15.14 10.51 9.47
C SER A 189 -13.86 10.31 10.30
N LEU A 190 -13.62 11.18 11.28
CA LEU A 190 -12.45 11.08 12.17
C LEU A 190 -12.49 9.81 13.03
N ARG A 191 -13.65 9.47 13.62
CA ARG A 191 -13.83 8.23 14.39
C ARG A 191 -13.62 6.97 13.53
N LEU A 192 -14.07 6.99 12.28
CA LEU A 192 -13.82 5.89 11.36
C LEU A 192 -12.31 5.73 11.12
N LEU A 193 -11.61 6.82 10.82
CA LEU A 193 -10.15 6.79 10.60
C LEU A 193 -9.37 6.35 11.85
N GLU A 194 -9.78 6.77 13.05
CA GLU A 194 -9.18 6.30 14.32
C GLU A 194 -9.31 4.79 14.48
N LYS A 195 -10.48 4.23 14.15
CA LYS A 195 -10.71 2.78 14.20
C LYS A 195 -9.86 2.03 13.18
N LEU A 196 -9.80 2.54 11.95
CA LEU A 196 -9.08 1.88 10.86
C LEU A 196 -7.57 1.92 11.04
N THR A 197 -7.03 3.04 11.51
CA THR A 197 -5.59 3.19 11.80
C THR A 197 -5.20 2.59 13.14
N ARG A 198 -6.18 2.20 13.97
CA ARG A 198 -6.01 1.75 15.37
C ARG A 198 -5.23 2.76 16.23
N ALA A 199 -5.10 4.00 15.76
CA ALA A 199 -4.35 5.06 16.36
C ALA A 199 -5.33 6.17 16.79
N PRO A 200 -5.54 6.40 18.09
CA PRO A 200 -6.57 7.31 18.58
C PRO A 200 -6.17 8.79 18.49
N LEU A 201 -7.13 9.69 18.75
CA LEU A 201 -6.94 11.13 18.96
C LEU A 201 -6.65 11.94 17.68
N ILE A 202 -7.30 11.60 16.56
CA ILE A 202 -7.23 12.41 15.33
C ILE A 202 -8.12 13.64 15.52
N SER A 203 -7.49 14.81 15.58
CA SER A 203 -8.18 16.10 15.74
C SER A 203 -8.77 16.61 14.42
N ASN A 204 -8.03 16.45 13.32
CA ASN A 204 -8.47 16.73 11.97
C ASN A 204 -7.57 16.03 10.94
N VAL A 205 -8.02 15.98 9.68
CA VAL A 205 -7.20 15.56 8.55
C VAL A 205 -7.15 16.65 7.48
N VAL A 206 -5.94 17.10 7.14
CA VAL A 206 -5.71 18.11 6.10
C VAL A 206 -5.47 17.41 4.77
N LEU A 207 -6.46 17.47 3.88
CA LEU A 207 -6.45 16.84 2.56
C LEU A 207 -5.82 17.74 1.50
N PRO A 208 -5.09 17.17 0.53
CA PRO A 208 -4.47 17.92 -0.55
C PRO A 208 -5.51 18.46 -1.53
N ARG A 209 -5.42 19.77 -1.83
CA ARG A 209 -6.28 20.45 -2.80
C ARG A 209 -5.47 21.16 -3.88
N SER A 210 -6.06 21.28 -5.07
CA SER A 210 -5.53 22.16 -6.12
C SER A 210 -6.01 23.60 -5.88
N SER A 211 -5.10 24.57 -5.85
CA SER A 211 -5.45 25.99 -5.91
C SER A 211 -5.93 26.32 -7.32
N THR A 212 -7.24 26.42 -7.51
CA THR A 212 -7.79 27.00 -8.73
C THR A 212 -7.88 28.52 -8.60
N PRO A 213 -7.77 29.29 -9.71
CA PRO A 213 -7.90 30.74 -9.68
C PRO A 213 -9.23 31.17 -9.04
N ALA A 214 -9.21 32.35 -8.41
CA ALA A 214 -10.30 32.87 -7.58
C ALA A 214 -11.68 32.72 -8.26
N GLY A 215 -12.58 31.95 -7.64
CA GLY A 215 -13.95 31.73 -8.11
C GLY A 215 -14.27 30.31 -8.61
N ALA A 216 -13.27 29.47 -8.84
CA ALA A 216 -13.50 28.06 -9.17
C ALA A 216 -13.70 27.21 -7.90
N ALA A 217 -14.58 26.20 -8.00
CA ALA A 217 -14.80 25.24 -6.91
C ALA A 217 -13.48 24.56 -6.53
N GLN A 218 -13.22 24.48 -5.22
CA GLN A 218 -12.05 23.77 -4.70
C GLN A 218 -12.16 22.30 -5.07
N LYS A 219 -11.05 21.72 -5.51
CA LYS A 219 -10.99 20.32 -5.93
C LYS A 219 -9.85 19.61 -5.20
N LEU A 220 -10.16 18.46 -4.63
CA LEU A 220 -9.16 17.55 -4.09
C LEU A 220 -8.26 17.02 -5.21
N ARG A 221 -7.03 16.65 -4.88
CA ARG A 221 -6.06 16.06 -5.82
C ARG A 221 -5.30 14.92 -5.14
N SER A 222 -4.61 14.09 -5.92
CA SER A 222 -3.68 13.14 -5.31
C SER A 222 -2.58 13.87 -4.53
N GLY A 223 -2.12 13.33 -3.41
CA GLY A 223 -1.04 13.91 -2.61
C GLY A 223 -1.09 13.55 -1.13
N ASN A 224 -0.19 14.15 -0.35
CA ASN A 224 -0.09 13.93 1.08
C ASN A 224 -1.34 14.48 1.80
N ALA A 225 -1.99 13.62 2.58
CA ALA A 225 -2.96 13.98 3.60
C ALA A 225 -2.27 13.98 4.96
N TRP A 226 -2.53 14.99 5.79
CA TRP A 226 -1.91 15.11 7.11
C TRP A 226 -2.93 14.85 8.21
N PHE A 227 -2.65 13.89 9.06
CA PHE A 227 -3.42 13.58 10.26
C PHE A 227 -2.86 14.41 11.41
N GLU A 228 -3.64 15.37 11.89
CA GLU A 228 -3.27 16.18 13.05
C GLU A 228 -3.85 15.54 14.31
N ARG A 229 -3.01 15.19 15.28
CA ARG A 229 -3.44 14.64 16.57
C ARG A 229 -3.29 15.66 17.70
N LEU A 230 -3.89 15.33 18.85
CA LEU A 230 -3.62 16.06 20.09
C LEU A 230 -2.10 16.01 20.39
N GLN A 231 -1.50 17.15 20.77
CA GLN A 231 -0.04 17.35 21.01
C GLN A 231 0.81 17.67 19.77
N ASP A 232 0.24 18.30 18.74
CA ASP A 232 0.96 18.81 17.55
C ASP A 232 1.73 17.74 16.74
N SER A 233 1.45 16.44 16.96
CA SER A 233 2.00 15.39 16.11
C SER A 233 1.25 15.36 14.77
N ARG A 234 2.02 15.34 13.69
CA ARG A 234 1.52 15.22 12.32
C ARG A 234 2.02 13.93 11.70
N GLU A 235 1.06 13.14 11.22
CA GLU A 235 1.32 11.88 10.53
C GLU A 235 0.79 11.97 9.10
N ARG A 236 1.33 11.20 8.17
CA ARG A 236 0.91 11.27 6.76
C ARG A 236 0.11 10.05 6.33
N GLY A 237 -0.86 10.27 5.46
CA GLY A 237 -1.39 9.28 4.53
C GLY A 237 -1.39 9.84 3.12
N TYR A 238 -1.82 9.05 2.16
CA TYR A 238 -1.80 9.45 0.76
C TYR A 238 -3.21 9.41 0.15
N LEU A 239 -3.67 10.55 -0.33
CA LEU A 239 -4.92 10.63 -1.09
C LEU A 239 -4.63 10.31 -2.55
N VAL A 240 -5.39 9.39 -3.13
CA VAL A 240 -5.37 9.04 -4.55
C VAL A 240 -6.67 9.50 -5.18
N ALA A 241 -6.58 10.33 -6.21
CA ALA A 241 -7.73 10.73 -7.01
C ALA A 241 -7.93 9.77 -8.18
N LEU A 242 -9.10 9.13 -8.26
CA LEU A 242 -9.52 8.27 -9.36
C LEU A 242 -10.38 9.07 -10.37
N PRO A 243 -9.86 9.39 -11.56
CA PRO A 243 -10.60 10.18 -12.55
C PRO A 243 -11.88 9.48 -13.05
N ALA A 244 -12.82 10.27 -13.57
CA ALA A 244 -13.99 9.74 -14.27
C ALA A 244 -13.58 8.85 -15.46
N GLY A 245 -14.25 7.71 -15.60
CA GLY A 245 -14.00 6.71 -16.64
C GLY A 245 -12.70 5.92 -16.47
N CYS A 246 -12.09 5.93 -15.28
CA CYS A 246 -10.86 5.22 -14.98
C CYS A 246 -11.14 4.02 -14.07
N LEU A 247 -10.46 2.91 -14.36
CA LEU A 247 -10.36 1.74 -13.50
C LEU A 247 -9.05 1.84 -12.71
N MET A 248 -9.12 1.64 -11.40
CA MET A 248 -7.96 1.48 -10.53
C MET A 248 -7.92 0.04 -10.05
N GLU A 249 -6.83 -0.66 -10.30
CA GLU A 249 -6.55 -1.98 -9.77
C GLU A 249 -5.44 -1.88 -8.74
N VAL A 250 -5.70 -2.35 -7.53
CA VAL A 250 -4.78 -2.23 -6.40
C VAL A 250 -4.38 -3.63 -5.96
N SER A 251 -3.07 -3.87 -5.89
CA SER A 251 -2.47 -5.06 -5.29
C SER A 251 -1.69 -4.62 -4.06
N ILE A 252 -1.85 -5.35 -2.96
CA ILE A 252 -1.18 -5.04 -1.70
C ILE A 252 -0.34 -6.23 -1.29
N ASP A 253 0.94 -5.97 -1.07
CA ASP A 253 1.90 -6.94 -0.56
C ASP A 253 2.52 -6.43 0.75
N SER A 254 3.11 -7.37 1.50
CA SER A 254 3.79 -7.09 2.77
C SER A 254 5.11 -7.81 2.81
N GLU A 255 6.11 -7.19 3.42
CA GLU A 255 7.41 -7.80 3.74
C GLU A 255 7.81 -7.58 5.22
N ALA A 256 6.84 -7.60 6.13
CA ALA A 256 7.10 -7.29 7.53
C ALA A 256 7.15 -8.50 8.47
N THR A 257 7.98 -8.43 9.51
CA THR A 257 7.93 -9.38 10.64
C THR A 257 6.96 -8.96 11.75
N SER A 258 6.73 -7.64 11.86
CA SER A 258 5.76 -6.99 12.73
C SER A 258 4.33 -7.09 12.15
N ARG A 259 3.31 -6.79 12.97
CA ARG A 259 1.93 -6.74 12.48
C ARG A 259 1.70 -5.38 11.84
N ASN A 260 1.31 -5.38 10.58
CA ASN A 260 1.06 -4.19 9.79
C ASN A 260 -0.34 -4.25 9.19
N SER A 261 -0.89 -3.06 8.97
CA SER A 261 -2.23 -2.83 8.45
C SER A 261 -2.20 -1.67 7.46
N LEU A 262 -2.87 -1.83 6.33
CA LEU A 262 -3.11 -0.77 5.36
C LEU A 262 -4.62 -0.58 5.22
N ALA A 263 -5.11 0.61 5.56
CA ALA A 263 -6.50 0.99 5.37
C ALA A 263 -6.65 1.89 4.14
N VAL A 264 -7.74 1.68 3.41
CA VAL A 264 -8.16 2.48 2.25
C VAL A 264 -9.57 2.97 2.49
N VAL A 265 -9.79 4.29 2.46
CA VAL A 265 -11.09 4.90 2.73
C VAL A 265 -11.52 5.78 1.56
N GLU A 266 -12.75 5.63 1.09
CA GLU A 266 -13.29 6.55 0.09
C GLU A 266 -13.70 7.88 0.75
N VAL A 267 -13.27 8.97 0.12
CA VAL A 267 -13.49 10.35 0.55
C VAL A 267 -14.27 11.10 -0.52
N THR A 268 -15.31 11.79 -0.09
CA THR A 268 -16.13 12.66 -0.93
C THR A 268 -15.32 13.87 -1.43
N PRO A 269 -15.73 14.54 -2.52
CA PRO A 269 -15.10 15.79 -2.97
C PRO A 269 -15.07 16.92 -1.93
N LEU A 270 -15.94 16.84 -0.90
CA LEU A 270 -16.03 17.78 0.22
C LEU A 270 -15.15 17.38 1.42
N GLY A 271 -14.42 16.27 1.33
CA GLY A 271 -13.50 15.83 2.36
C GLY A 271 -14.12 15.04 3.51
N ALA A 272 -15.38 14.62 3.42
CA ALA A 272 -15.98 13.66 4.36
C ALA A 272 -15.80 12.22 3.85
N THR A 273 -15.66 11.24 4.74
CA THR A 273 -15.60 9.81 4.35
C THR A 273 -16.98 9.33 3.90
N THR A 274 -17.05 8.44 2.91
CA THR A 274 -18.33 7.83 2.48
C THR A 274 -18.79 6.68 3.38
N GLY A 275 -17.94 6.23 4.29
CA GLY A 275 -18.12 5.01 5.09
C GLY A 275 -17.62 3.75 4.38
N GLN A 276 -17.30 3.81 3.08
CA GLN A 276 -16.64 2.72 2.37
C GLN A 276 -15.16 2.67 2.75
N ALA A 277 -14.76 1.57 3.36
CA ALA A 277 -13.39 1.33 3.77
C ALA A 277 -12.98 -0.13 3.57
N MET A 278 -11.69 -0.33 3.31
CA MET A 278 -11.04 -1.63 3.18
C MET A 278 -9.83 -1.65 4.09
N VAL A 279 -9.52 -2.79 4.68
CA VAL A 279 -8.37 -2.97 5.57
C VAL A 279 -7.65 -4.25 5.19
N PHE A 280 -6.34 -4.15 5.03
CA PHE A 280 -5.46 -5.24 4.66
C PHE A 280 -4.43 -5.43 5.77
N ASP A 281 -4.48 -6.58 6.44
CA ASP A 281 -3.58 -6.92 7.55
C ASP A 281 -2.66 -8.06 7.13
N ASN A 282 -1.38 -8.00 7.50
CA ASN A 282 -0.42 -9.10 7.27
C ASN A 282 -0.49 -10.19 8.37
N THR A 283 -1.39 -10.02 9.33
CA THR A 283 -1.70 -11.05 10.33
C THR A 283 -2.55 -12.11 9.67
N ALA A 284 -2.09 -13.36 9.71
CA ALA A 284 -2.92 -14.46 9.23
C ALA A 284 -4.27 -14.42 9.95
N ALA A 285 -5.36 -14.43 9.18
CA ALA A 285 -6.69 -14.66 9.73
C ALA A 285 -6.60 -15.88 10.65
N PHE A 286 -7.05 -15.72 11.90
CA PHE A 286 -7.09 -16.83 12.85
C PHE A 286 -7.69 -18.04 12.14
N ASN A 287 -6.93 -19.13 12.01
CA ASN A 287 -7.53 -20.38 11.62
C ASN A 287 -8.47 -20.75 12.76
N THR A 288 -9.77 -20.63 12.53
CA THR A 288 -10.81 -20.84 13.56
C THR A 288 -10.94 -22.31 13.96
N ASP A 289 -10.20 -23.20 13.30
CA ASP A 289 -10.06 -24.60 13.70
C ASP A 289 -9.18 -24.72 14.95
N PHE A 290 -9.83 -24.72 16.10
CA PHE A 290 -9.27 -24.93 17.44
C PHE A 290 -8.45 -26.23 17.62
N SER A 291 -8.43 -27.14 16.63
CA SER A 291 -7.72 -28.41 16.70
C SER A 291 -6.23 -28.33 16.37
N ASP A 292 -5.78 -27.30 15.64
CA ASP A 292 -4.37 -27.06 15.35
C ASP A 292 -4.01 -25.63 15.74
N TRP A 293 -3.70 -25.44 17.02
CA TRP A 293 -3.14 -24.21 17.59
C TRP A 293 -1.69 -23.99 17.10
N GLN A 294 -1.49 -24.00 15.78
CA GLN A 294 -0.33 -23.36 15.20
C GLN A 294 -0.64 -21.86 15.19
N PRO A 295 0.18 -21.02 15.84
CA PRO A 295 0.02 -19.58 15.74
C PRO A 295 -0.06 -19.26 14.25
N ALA A 296 -1.20 -18.71 13.81
CA ALA A 296 -1.49 -18.50 12.41
C ALA A 296 -0.25 -17.85 11.78
N SER A 297 0.43 -18.59 10.90
CA SER A 297 1.77 -18.21 10.44
C SER A 297 1.65 -16.83 9.84
N LYS A 298 2.20 -15.80 10.52
CA LYS A 298 2.20 -14.42 10.02
C LYS A 298 2.60 -14.46 8.56
N ARG A 299 1.77 -13.89 7.67
CA ARG A 299 2.16 -13.75 6.26
C ARG A 299 3.17 -12.63 6.20
N SER A 300 4.42 -12.97 6.50
CA SER A 300 5.50 -12.00 6.58
C SER A 300 5.96 -11.54 5.21
N VAL A 301 5.58 -12.24 4.14
CA VAL A 301 5.99 -11.96 2.76
C VAL A 301 4.88 -12.33 1.79
N GLY A 302 4.64 -11.50 0.78
CA GLY A 302 3.81 -11.82 -0.38
C GLY A 302 2.52 -11.00 -0.46
N GLN A 303 1.63 -11.39 -1.38
CA GLN A 303 0.39 -10.64 -1.60
C GLN A 303 -0.61 -10.91 -0.47
N ILE A 304 -1.04 -9.85 0.21
CA ILE A 304 -2.03 -9.95 1.30
C ILE A 304 -3.45 -9.61 0.83
N GLY A 305 -3.59 -8.87 -0.27
CA GLY A 305 -4.91 -8.59 -0.85
C GLY A 305 -4.87 -7.83 -2.16
N SER A 306 -6.06 -7.62 -2.72
CA SER A 306 -6.28 -6.78 -3.89
C SER A 306 -7.72 -6.32 -3.94
N PHE A 307 -7.95 -5.18 -4.58
CA PHE A 307 -9.28 -4.72 -4.96
C PHE A 307 -9.20 -3.95 -6.27
N SER A 308 -10.33 -3.81 -6.96
CA SER A 308 -10.44 -2.96 -8.13
C SER A 308 -11.66 -2.08 -8.03
N GLU A 309 -11.56 -0.89 -8.61
CA GLU A 309 -12.59 0.13 -8.49
C GLU A 309 -12.70 0.93 -9.78
N PHE A 310 -13.90 0.94 -10.36
CA PHE A 310 -14.19 1.68 -11.58
C PHE A 310 -15.00 2.94 -11.28
N ASN A 311 -14.47 4.10 -11.67
CA ASN A 311 -15.20 5.34 -11.55
C ASN A 311 -16.08 5.60 -12.78
N GLY A 312 -17.29 5.04 -12.78
CA GLY A 312 -18.31 5.32 -13.80
C GLY A 312 -19.00 6.68 -13.68
N SER A 313 -18.67 7.49 -12.67
CA SER A 313 -19.31 8.79 -12.45
C SER A 313 -18.65 9.91 -13.26
N SER A 314 -19.30 11.09 -13.32
CA SER A 314 -18.74 12.28 -13.97
C SER A 314 -17.74 13.04 -13.11
N LEU A 315 -17.62 12.70 -11.82
CA LEU A 315 -16.74 13.34 -10.87
C LEU A 315 -15.61 12.39 -10.45
N PRO A 316 -14.43 12.89 -10.06
CA PRO A 316 -13.41 12.02 -9.48
C PRO A 316 -13.87 11.44 -8.14
N LYS A 317 -13.51 10.18 -7.89
CA LYS A 317 -13.54 9.56 -6.56
C LYS A 317 -12.18 9.76 -5.89
N TYR A 318 -12.12 9.73 -4.57
CA TYR A 318 -10.87 9.89 -3.83
C TYR A 318 -10.72 8.76 -2.81
N TYR A 319 -9.53 8.18 -2.74
CA TYR A 319 -9.20 7.08 -1.83
C TYR A 319 -8.02 7.48 -0.95
N LEU A 320 -8.22 7.52 0.36
CA LEU A 320 -7.19 7.82 1.34
C LEU A 320 -6.55 6.51 1.81
N PHE A 321 -5.27 6.34 1.51
CA PHE A 321 -4.44 5.23 1.94
C PHE A 321 -3.68 5.60 3.21
N THR A 322 -3.72 4.75 4.23
CA THR A 322 -3.04 4.97 5.50
C THR A 322 -2.54 3.65 6.10
N GLY A 323 -1.24 3.57 6.37
CA GLY A 323 -0.60 2.43 7.01
C GLY A 323 -0.55 2.58 8.52
N SER A 324 -0.58 1.47 9.24
CA SER A 324 -0.33 1.41 10.68
C SER A 324 0.36 0.10 11.04
N TYR A 325 1.11 0.13 12.12
CA TYR A 325 1.89 -1.00 12.60
C TYR A 325 1.76 -1.14 14.11
N SER A 326 2.04 -2.33 14.59
CA SER A 326 1.92 -2.71 15.98
C SER A 326 3.29 -2.93 16.60
N MET A 327 3.48 -2.34 17.79
CA MET A 327 4.62 -2.60 18.66
C MET A 327 4.14 -3.17 19.99
N ALA A 328 4.83 -4.20 20.49
CA ALA A 328 4.67 -4.65 21.85
C ALA A 328 5.57 -3.85 22.78
N ASP A 329 5.03 -3.33 23.87
CA ASP A 329 5.83 -2.68 24.91
C ASP A 329 6.56 -3.71 25.81
N ALA A 330 7.28 -3.23 26.83
CA ALA A 330 8.00 -4.10 27.77
C ALA A 330 7.08 -5.02 28.59
N SER A 331 5.79 -4.69 28.72
CA SER A 331 4.76 -5.55 29.33
C SER A 331 4.13 -6.53 28.35
N GLY A 332 4.42 -6.42 27.05
CA GLY A 332 3.77 -7.20 26.00
C GLY A 332 2.41 -6.66 25.59
N GLU A 333 2.02 -5.46 26.05
CA GLU A 333 0.82 -4.77 25.59
C GLU A 333 1.06 -4.22 24.19
N GLU A 334 0.06 -4.36 23.34
CA GLU A 334 0.13 -4.00 21.93
C GLU A 334 -0.29 -2.55 21.72
N HIS A 335 0.62 -1.75 21.15
CA HIS A 335 0.37 -0.35 20.81
C HIS A 335 0.47 -0.16 19.30
N TRP A 336 -0.58 0.42 18.71
CA TRP A 336 -0.63 0.72 17.28
C TRP A 336 -0.16 2.15 17.01
N GLN A 337 0.62 2.31 15.95
CA GLN A 337 1.13 3.60 15.48
C GLN A 337 0.92 3.73 13.97
N GLN A 338 0.80 4.97 13.49
CA GLN A 338 0.70 5.22 12.06
C GLN A 338 2.08 5.10 11.40
N SER A 339 2.13 4.32 10.31
CA SER A 339 3.33 4.09 9.51
C SER A 339 3.67 5.33 8.68
N ASP A 340 4.96 5.62 8.52
CA ASP A 340 5.42 6.53 7.48
C ASP A 340 5.22 5.89 6.09
N PHE A 341 5.12 6.71 5.05
CA PHE A 341 5.03 6.25 3.67
C PHE A 341 5.95 7.01 2.72
N ARG A 342 6.26 6.33 1.62
CA ARG A 342 7.01 6.88 0.50
C ARG A 342 6.39 6.43 -0.82
N ILE A 343 6.28 7.37 -1.77
CA ILE A 343 6.00 7.02 -3.15
C ILE A 343 7.30 6.50 -3.77
N GLN A 344 7.35 5.21 -4.05
CA GLN A 344 8.52 4.52 -4.60
C GLN A 344 8.55 4.64 -6.13
N PHE A 345 7.37 4.73 -6.75
CA PHE A 345 7.21 4.87 -8.21
C PHE A 345 5.95 5.66 -8.54
N ASP A 346 6.04 6.61 -9.48
CA ASP A 346 4.93 7.46 -9.91
C ASP A 346 4.99 7.70 -11.42
N GLN A 347 4.07 7.08 -12.16
CA GLN A 347 3.86 7.23 -13.60
C GLN A 347 2.37 7.36 -13.89
N GLU A 348 2.02 7.83 -15.09
CA GLU A 348 0.62 8.11 -15.46
C GLU A 348 -0.36 6.95 -15.18
N ASP A 349 0.10 5.72 -15.38
CA ASP A 349 -0.73 4.53 -15.36
C ASP A 349 -0.37 3.55 -14.24
N LEU A 350 0.65 3.87 -13.44
CA LEU A 350 1.16 3.01 -12.38
C LEU A 350 1.75 3.86 -11.24
N MET A 351 1.34 3.56 -10.01
CA MET A 351 1.88 4.16 -8.80
C MET A 351 2.21 3.06 -7.80
N VAL A 352 3.35 3.17 -7.12
CA VAL A 352 3.75 2.28 -6.03
C VAL A 352 4.02 3.12 -4.78
N ILE A 353 3.31 2.80 -3.71
CA ILE A 353 3.43 3.46 -2.41
C ILE A 353 3.85 2.39 -1.41
N GLY A 354 4.93 2.65 -0.68
CA GLY A 354 5.42 1.80 0.41
C GLY A 354 5.21 2.46 1.76
N TRP A 355 4.96 1.65 2.78
CA TRP A 355 4.85 2.03 4.19
C TRP A 355 5.90 1.30 5.01
N ASP A 356 6.34 1.97 6.08
CA ASP A 356 7.43 1.55 6.97
C ASP A 356 6.94 1.60 8.41
N ASP A 357 7.45 0.72 9.26
CA ASP A 357 7.20 0.71 10.70
C ASP A 357 7.94 1.85 11.45
N SER A 358 8.49 2.84 10.73
CA SER A 358 8.76 4.16 11.29
C SER A 358 7.47 4.84 11.73
N GLY A 359 7.28 4.99 13.05
CA GLY A 359 6.36 5.98 13.60
C GLY A 359 6.89 7.41 13.42
N TYR A 360 6.00 8.39 13.23
CA TYR A 360 6.36 9.81 13.20
C TYR A 360 6.71 10.38 14.57
N SER A 361 6.35 9.67 15.64
CA SER A 361 6.43 10.22 16.98
C SER A 361 7.84 10.07 17.58
N GLY A 362 8.55 11.19 17.69
CA GLY A 362 9.65 11.34 18.66
C GLY A 362 9.17 11.40 20.12
N LEU A 363 7.92 11.01 20.39
CA LEU A 363 7.25 11.15 21.70
C LEU A 363 7.55 9.98 22.65
N LEU A 364 7.99 8.84 22.13
CA LEU A 364 8.50 7.76 22.97
C LEU A 364 10.01 7.92 23.09
N GLU A 365 10.52 8.11 24.32
CA GLU A 365 11.95 7.94 24.63
C GLU A 365 12.46 6.55 24.18
N GLN A 366 11.56 5.59 23.93
CA GLN A 366 11.81 4.27 23.37
C GLN A 366 11.97 4.23 21.84
N ALA A 367 11.66 5.29 21.10
CA ALA A 367 11.95 5.38 19.66
C ALA A 367 13.45 5.25 19.35
N SER A 368 14.31 5.49 20.35
CA SER A 368 15.75 5.22 20.28
C SER A 368 16.11 3.73 20.18
N LYS A 369 15.21 2.80 20.54
CA LYS A 369 15.43 1.35 20.43
C LYS A 369 14.97 0.75 19.10
N PHE A 370 14.06 1.43 18.40
CA PHE A 370 13.54 1.02 17.09
C PHE A 370 14.01 2.06 16.08
N SER A 371 15.22 1.88 15.55
CA SER A 371 15.63 2.64 14.38
C SER A 371 14.81 2.10 13.21
N PRO A 372 13.96 2.92 12.57
CA PRO A 372 13.30 2.47 11.35
C PRO A 372 14.35 2.13 10.31
N ASP A 373 14.17 1.02 9.60
CA ASP A 373 15.04 0.60 8.51
C ASP A 373 14.78 1.41 7.23
N ARG A 374 13.61 2.06 7.13
CA ARG A 374 13.24 3.03 6.08
C ARG A 374 13.26 2.40 4.70
N ASP A 375 12.88 1.14 4.62
CA ASP A 375 12.82 0.41 3.38
C ASP A 375 11.43 0.45 2.73
N PHE A 376 10.42 0.89 3.49
CA PHE A 376 9.04 1.06 3.06
C PHE A 376 8.48 -0.19 2.37
N ASN A 377 8.91 -1.38 2.77
CA ASN A 377 8.42 -2.66 2.23
C ASN A 377 7.46 -3.39 3.18
N ASP A 378 7.28 -2.91 4.42
CA ASP A 378 6.43 -3.54 5.42
C ASP A 378 5.01 -3.75 4.89
N MET A 379 4.51 -2.73 4.19
CA MET A 379 3.31 -2.79 3.36
C MET A 379 3.56 -2.00 2.09
N ARG A 380 3.14 -2.52 0.94
CA ARG A 380 3.20 -1.82 -0.34
C ARG A 380 1.87 -1.92 -1.06
N ALA A 381 1.47 -0.84 -1.71
CA ALA A 381 0.33 -0.78 -2.60
C ALA A 381 0.80 -0.46 -4.01
N LEU A 382 0.50 -1.37 -4.95
CA LEU A 382 0.72 -1.21 -6.38
C LEU A 382 -0.62 -0.86 -7.02
N LEU A 383 -0.74 0.36 -7.54
CA LEU A 383 -1.96 0.92 -8.12
C LEU A 383 -1.78 1.04 -9.63
N LYS A 384 -2.48 0.22 -10.40
CA LYS A 384 -2.57 0.32 -11.86
C LYS A 384 -3.80 1.12 -12.24
N PHE A 385 -3.62 2.11 -13.11
CA PHE A 385 -4.72 2.89 -13.68
C PHE A 385 -4.92 2.51 -15.15
N SER A 386 -6.17 2.20 -15.49
CA SER A 386 -6.60 1.86 -16.84
C SER A 386 -7.72 2.82 -17.28
N PHE A 387 -7.76 3.17 -18.56
CA PHE A 387 -8.70 4.15 -19.12
C PHE A 387 -9.54 3.54 -20.25
N PRO A 388 -10.53 2.67 -19.95
CA PRO A 388 -11.27 1.91 -20.96
C PRO A 388 -11.95 2.78 -22.03
N GLY A 389 -12.43 3.97 -21.65
CA GLY A 389 -13.09 4.92 -22.56
C GLY A 389 -12.14 5.78 -23.39
N ARG A 390 -10.83 5.69 -23.17
CA ARG A 390 -9.77 6.43 -23.89
C ARG A 390 -8.86 5.48 -24.66
N MET A 391 -9.46 4.51 -25.35
CA MET A 391 -8.80 3.67 -26.34
C MET A 391 -8.40 4.50 -27.56
N ASP A 392 -7.52 5.48 -27.36
CA ASP A 392 -6.80 6.11 -28.46
C ASP A 392 -5.62 5.20 -28.76
N PRO A 393 -5.57 4.50 -29.92
CA PRO A 393 -4.50 3.55 -30.24
C PRO A 393 -3.11 4.21 -30.24
N GLY A 394 -3.05 5.55 -30.31
CA GLY A 394 -1.83 6.34 -30.25
C GLY A 394 -1.32 6.65 -28.84
N ARG A 395 -2.07 6.33 -27.78
CA ARG A 395 -1.64 6.52 -26.39
C ARG A 395 -0.99 5.28 -25.81
N LEU A 396 -0.21 4.58 -26.63
CA LEU A 396 0.66 3.52 -26.13
C LEU A 396 1.64 4.12 -25.12
N LEU A 397 1.79 3.44 -24.00
CA LEU A 397 2.80 3.76 -23.01
C LEU A 397 4.17 3.79 -23.70
N LYS A 398 4.83 4.95 -23.66
CA LYS A 398 5.98 5.23 -24.54
C LYS A 398 7.17 4.30 -24.32
N SER A 399 7.36 3.81 -23.09
CA SER A 399 8.50 2.94 -22.76
C SER A 399 8.08 1.51 -22.48
N ARG A 400 8.81 0.58 -23.08
CA ARG A 400 8.75 -0.87 -22.84
C ARG A 400 9.29 -1.26 -21.45
N PHE A 401 10.20 -0.46 -20.91
CA PHE A 401 10.98 -0.75 -19.71
C PHE A 401 11.07 0.49 -18.84
N LEU A 402 10.78 0.39 -17.54
CA LEU A 402 10.97 1.48 -16.59
C LEU A 402 11.71 0.97 -15.34
N PRO A 403 12.75 1.67 -14.85
CA PRO A 403 13.50 2.73 -15.55
C PRO A 403 14.09 2.22 -16.88
N GLU A 404 14.57 3.12 -17.74
CA GLU A 404 15.19 2.71 -19.00
C GLU A 404 16.39 1.76 -18.74
N PRO A 405 16.55 0.68 -19.52
CA PRO A 405 17.64 -0.27 -19.38
C PRO A 405 19.00 0.40 -19.47
N VAL A 406 19.98 -0.11 -18.72
CA VAL A 406 21.38 0.33 -18.86
C VAL A 406 21.89 -0.14 -20.23
N GLU A 407 22.50 0.74 -21.02
CA GLU A 407 23.03 0.37 -22.34
C GLU A 407 24.17 -0.66 -22.24
N THR A 408 23.84 -1.88 -22.65
CA THR A 408 24.73 -2.91 -23.23
C THR A 408 26.04 -3.21 -22.49
N GLU A 409 25.93 -3.94 -21.39
CA GLU A 409 26.90 -5.01 -21.11
C GLU A 409 26.32 -6.30 -21.69
N GLU A 410 26.82 -6.77 -22.83
CA GLU A 410 26.63 -8.18 -23.19
C GLU A 410 27.30 -9.01 -22.09
N VAL A 411 26.55 -9.91 -21.46
CA VAL A 411 27.15 -10.86 -20.52
C VAL A 411 28.21 -11.62 -21.30
N ALA A 412 29.48 -11.52 -20.88
CA ALA A 412 30.58 -12.18 -21.55
C ALA A 412 30.22 -13.66 -21.76
N GLN A 413 29.99 -14.05 -23.02
CA GLN A 413 29.67 -15.41 -23.43
C GLN A 413 30.85 -16.31 -23.03
N GLY A 414 30.73 -17.07 -21.94
CA GLY A 414 31.83 -17.92 -21.50
C GLY A 414 31.80 -18.49 -20.09
N SER A 415 30.74 -18.26 -19.32
CA SER A 415 30.56 -18.99 -18.06
C SER A 415 29.13 -19.49 -17.95
N ASP A 416 28.95 -20.64 -17.31
CA ASP A 416 27.69 -21.34 -16.97
C ASP A 416 26.65 -20.48 -16.18
N GLN A 417 26.79 -19.15 -16.19
CA GLN A 417 25.95 -18.15 -15.54
C GLN A 417 24.54 -18.03 -16.15
N THR A 418 24.16 -18.88 -17.11
CA THR A 418 22.84 -18.82 -17.77
C THR A 418 21.90 -19.94 -17.33
N ALA A 419 22.17 -20.71 -16.27
CA ALA A 419 21.27 -21.78 -15.84
C ALA A 419 20.32 -21.37 -14.69
N ASN A 420 20.82 -20.68 -13.66
CA ASN A 420 20.03 -20.41 -12.45
C ASN A 420 19.32 -19.05 -12.52
N GLY A 421 18.01 -19.03 -12.30
CA GLY A 421 17.17 -17.82 -12.25
C GLY A 421 15.68 -18.14 -12.37
N TYR A 422 14.83 -17.22 -11.94
CA TYR A 422 13.39 -17.33 -12.10
C TYR A 422 12.98 -16.89 -13.52
N MET A 423 12.18 -17.72 -14.19
CA MET A 423 11.68 -17.45 -15.54
C MET A 423 10.33 -16.75 -15.46
N LEU A 424 10.23 -15.60 -16.12
CA LEU A 424 9.02 -14.80 -16.25
C LEU A 424 8.60 -14.76 -17.71
N ASP A 425 7.45 -15.35 -18.02
CA ASP A 425 6.83 -15.28 -19.34
C ASP A 425 5.73 -14.21 -19.31
N LEU A 426 5.79 -13.25 -20.24
CA LEU A 426 4.75 -12.23 -20.43
C LEU A 426 4.04 -12.44 -21.75
N LEU A 427 2.71 -12.57 -21.71
CA LEU A 427 1.88 -12.64 -22.90
C LEU A 427 1.81 -11.27 -23.60
N PRO A 428 1.44 -11.22 -24.90
CA PRO A 428 1.22 -9.96 -25.60
C PRO A 428 0.29 -9.03 -24.84
N GLY A 429 0.73 -7.80 -24.61
CA GLY A 429 -0.02 -6.76 -23.88
C GLY A 429 0.11 -6.82 -22.37
N GLU A 430 0.72 -7.86 -21.77
CA GLU A 430 0.92 -7.92 -20.33
C GLU A 430 2.04 -7.00 -19.86
N GLU A 431 1.91 -6.55 -18.61
CA GLU A 431 2.89 -5.75 -17.89
C GLU A 431 3.25 -6.45 -16.58
N ALA A 432 4.54 -6.54 -16.27
CA ALA A 432 5.02 -6.97 -14.97
C ALA A 432 5.69 -5.83 -14.21
N VAL A 433 5.29 -5.65 -12.96
CA VAL A 433 5.93 -4.75 -12.00
C VAL A 433 6.73 -5.59 -11.03
N LEU A 434 8.03 -5.30 -10.92
CA LEU A 434 8.99 -5.96 -10.05
C LEU A 434 9.39 -4.99 -8.95
N SER A 435 9.07 -5.32 -7.69
CA SER A 435 9.60 -4.62 -6.52
C SER A 435 10.72 -5.45 -5.91
N ILE A 436 11.91 -4.86 -5.78
CA ILE A 436 13.12 -5.58 -5.36
C ILE A 436 13.58 -5.06 -4.01
N THR A 437 13.79 -5.97 -3.06
CA THR A 437 14.24 -5.71 -1.69
C THR A 437 15.42 -6.60 -1.31
N SER A 438 16.16 -6.24 -0.26
CA SER A 438 17.37 -6.95 0.15
C SER A 438 17.68 -6.83 1.64
N ASP A 439 17.78 -7.95 2.35
CA ASP A 439 18.29 -8.00 3.73
C ASP A 439 19.60 -8.81 3.79
N ALA A 440 20.40 -8.72 2.72
CA ALA A 440 21.66 -9.42 2.60
C ALA A 440 22.75 -8.78 3.45
N ARG A 441 23.55 -9.63 4.09
CA ARG A 441 24.80 -9.20 4.74
C ARG A 441 25.93 -9.06 3.74
N TYR A 442 25.91 -9.86 2.66
CA TYR A 442 26.94 -9.79 1.65
C TYR A 442 26.57 -8.81 0.55
N GLN A 443 27.55 -8.48 -0.28
CA GLN A 443 27.26 -7.78 -1.51
C GLN A 443 26.49 -8.74 -2.39
N ASN A 444 25.24 -8.40 -2.63
CA ASN A 444 24.40 -9.09 -3.58
C ASN A 444 24.00 -8.14 -4.70
N GLY A 445 23.55 -8.72 -5.79
CA GLY A 445 23.03 -8.00 -6.92
C GLY A 445 21.93 -8.77 -7.61
N PHE A 446 21.18 -8.06 -8.44
CA PHE A 446 20.18 -8.65 -9.30
C PHE A 446 20.49 -8.36 -10.77
N LEU A 447 20.03 -9.28 -11.62
CA LEU A 447 20.00 -9.12 -13.06
C LEU A 447 18.60 -9.44 -13.57
N VAL A 448 18.16 -8.67 -14.56
CA VAL A 448 17.04 -9.05 -15.42
C VAL A 448 17.57 -9.17 -16.84
N LEU A 449 17.40 -10.34 -17.43
CA LEU A 449 17.88 -10.70 -18.75
C LEU A 449 16.69 -10.92 -19.68
N ASP A 450 16.83 -10.46 -20.92
CA ASP A 450 16.00 -10.94 -22.02
C ASP A 450 16.50 -12.33 -22.43
N GLU A 451 15.65 -13.35 -22.33
CA GLU A 451 16.08 -14.74 -22.49
C GLU A 451 16.48 -15.07 -23.93
N LEU A 452 15.81 -14.46 -24.90
CA LEU A 452 16.06 -14.75 -26.32
C LEU A 452 17.38 -14.15 -26.80
N SER A 453 17.62 -12.88 -26.43
CA SER A 453 18.83 -12.15 -26.84
C SER A 453 20.01 -12.34 -25.89
N GLY A 454 19.77 -12.83 -24.66
CA GLY A 454 20.78 -12.88 -23.60
C GLY A 454 21.21 -11.51 -23.09
N ARG A 455 20.52 -10.43 -23.51
CA ARG A 455 20.87 -9.06 -23.16
C ARG A 455 20.47 -8.75 -21.71
N VAL A 456 21.37 -8.11 -20.97
CA VAL A 456 21.04 -7.51 -19.67
C VAL A 456 20.15 -6.30 -19.88
N LEU A 457 18.97 -6.34 -19.28
CA LEU A 457 18.02 -5.22 -19.24
C LEU A 457 18.33 -4.33 -18.03
N TRP A 458 18.42 -4.93 -16.85
CA TRP A 458 18.79 -4.22 -15.62
C TRP A 458 19.81 -4.99 -14.82
N LYS A 459 20.64 -4.21 -14.13
CA LYS A 459 21.70 -4.66 -13.26
C LYS A 459 21.78 -3.71 -12.06
N HIS A 460 21.75 -4.26 -10.86
CA HIS A 460 22.04 -3.52 -9.65
C HIS A 460 22.89 -4.39 -8.73
N ASP A 461 24.11 -3.96 -8.44
CA ASP A 461 25.15 -4.76 -7.77
C ASP A 461 25.26 -4.47 -6.26
N GLY A 462 24.31 -3.72 -5.73
CA GLY A 462 24.30 -3.32 -4.33
C GLY A 462 25.52 -2.45 -3.99
N VAL A 463 25.88 -2.45 -2.71
CA VAL A 463 27.11 -1.79 -2.23
C VAL A 463 28.20 -2.84 -1.95
N PRO A 464 29.48 -2.54 -2.19
CA PRO A 464 30.57 -3.44 -1.84
C PRO A 464 30.52 -3.88 -0.37
N SER A 465 30.80 -5.16 -0.10
CA SER A 465 30.81 -5.68 1.27
C SER A 465 31.88 -5.00 2.10
N GLY A 466 31.52 -4.58 3.32
CA GLY A 466 32.47 -4.12 4.31
C GLY A 466 31.86 -4.13 5.71
N PRO A 467 32.69 -4.04 6.78
CA PRO A 467 32.20 -4.09 8.16
C PRO A 467 31.18 -3.00 8.51
N GLU A 468 31.21 -1.88 7.78
CA GLU A 468 30.34 -0.72 7.99
C GLU A 468 29.30 -0.52 6.88
N HIS A 469 29.28 -1.38 5.85
CA HIS A 469 28.37 -1.24 4.72
C HIS A 469 27.18 -2.19 4.87
N VAL A 470 25.99 -1.62 4.98
CA VAL A 470 24.71 -2.34 4.94
C VAL A 470 24.16 -2.24 3.53
N GLN A 471 23.62 -3.35 2.99
CA GLN A 471 22.95 -3.31 1.70
C GLN A 471 21.71 -2.41 1.77
N PRO A 472 21.48 -1.53 0.78
CA PRO A 472 20.19 -0.85 0.67
C PRO A 472 19.04 -1.86 0.63
N SER A 473 18.13 -1.77 1.60
CA SER A 473 16.98 -2.64 1.72
C SER A 473 16.00 -2.50 0.56
N GLU A 474 15.75 -1.27 0.10
CA GLU A 474 14.99 -1.00 -1.12
C GLU A 474 15.95 -0.94 -2.32
N ARG A 475 15.78 -1.84 -3.31
CA ARG A 475 16.57 -1.84 -4.56
C ARG A 475 15.89 -1.10 -5.70
N GLY A 476 14.57 -0.95 -5.63
CA GLY A 476 13.78 -0.15 -6.56
C GLY A 476 12.62 -0.92 -7.21
N ILE A 477 11.88 -0.18 -8.05
CA ILE A 477 10.74 -0.67 -8.83
C ILE A 477 11.12 -0.72 -10.30
N TYR A 478 10.86 -1.86 -10.95
CA TYR A 478 11.11 -2.10 -12.36
C TYR A 478 9.83 -2.55 -13.06
N VAL A 479 9.62 -2.13 -14.30
CA VAL A 479 8.40 -2.42 -15.08
C VAL A 479 8.79 -2.94 -16.44
N ILE A 480 8.30 -4.14 -16.78
CA ILE A 480 8.46 -4.77 -18.08
C ILE A 480 7.11 -4.82 -18.78
N ARG A 481 7.01 -4.24 -19.98
CA ARG A 481 5.81 -4.28 -20.81
C ARG A 481 6.06 -5.14 -22.03
N ASN A 482 5.20 -6.12 -22.29
CA ASN A 482 5.23 -6.85 -23.54
C ASN A 482 4.41 -6.12 -24.61
N GLN A 483 5.09 -5.28 -25.39
CA GLN A 483 4.51 -4.56 -26.52
C GLN A 483 4.55 -5.36 -27.85
N SER A 484 5.06 -6.59 -27.81
CA SER A 484 5.10 -7.45 -28.99
C SER A 484 3.81 -8.26 -29.14
N ASP A 485 3.65 -8.88 -30.30
CA ASP A 485 2.59 -9.83 -30.62
C ASP A 485 2.90 -11.27 -30.19
N THR A 486 4.07 -11.50 -29.58
CA THR A 486 4.54 -12.82 -29.14
C THR A 486 4.82 -12.85 -27.64
N VAL A 487 4.87 -14.05 -27.06
CA VAL A 487 5.29 -14.21 -25.66
C VAL A 487 6.75 -13.80 -25.53
N GLN A 488 7.03 -12.91 -24.57
CA GLN A 488 8.39 -12.50 -24.24
C GLN A 488 8.81 -13.18 -22.96
N ARG A 489 10.03 -13.71 -22.93
CA ARG A 489 10.57 -14.46 -21.81
C ARG A 489 11.74 -13.72 -21.20
N TYR A 490 11.68 -13.54 -19.90
CA TYR A 490 12.68 -12.84 -19.10
C TYR A 490 13.22 -13.76 -18.01
N ARG A 491 14.48 -13.55 -17.64
CA ARG A 491 15.11 -14.29 -16.56
C ARG A 491 15.59 -13.34 -15.48
N ILE A 492 15.14 -13.58 -14.25
CA ILE A 492 15.51 -12.80 -13.06
C ILE A 492 16.54 -13.62 -12.27
N GLN A 493 17.72 -13.05 -12.03
CA GLN A 493 18.80 -13.73 -11.32
C GLN A 493 19.25 -12.91 -10.11
N GLY A 494 19.42 -13.59 -8.97
CA GLY A 494 20.21 -13.11 -7.85
C GLY A 494 21.66 -13.57 -7.96
N ARG A 495 22.58 -12.72 -7.50
CA ARG A 495 24.00 -13.03 -7.43
C ARG A 495 24.62 -12.42 -6.18
N HIS A 496 25.75 -12.96 -5.74
CA HIS A 496 26.46 -12.46 -4.57
C HIS A 496 27.98 -12.54 -4.74
N LYS A 497 28.70 -11.75 -3.94
CA LYS A 497 30.12 -11.92 -3.69
C LYS A 497 30.30 -12.35 -2.24
N HIS A 498 31.26 -13.23 -1.96
CA HIS A 498 31.56 -13.64 -0.60
C HIS A 498 31.97 -12.46 0.28
N TYR A 499 31.67 -12.56 1.58
CA TYR A 499 32.08 -11.57 2.57
C TYR A 499 33.60 -11.31 2.52
N LEU A 500 33.98 -10.03 2.47
CA LEU A 500 35.38 -9.57 2.36
C LEU A 500 36.11 -10.04 1.09
N ALA A 501 35.40 -10.57 0.10
CA ALA A 501 36.00 -10.82 -1.20
C ALA A 501 36.46 -9.48 -1.82
N PRO A 502 37.61 -9.45 -2.51
CA PRO A 502 38.06 -8.24 -3.20
C PRO A 502 37.02 -7.83 -4.25
N GLU A 503 36.98 -6.56 -4.61
CA GLU A 503 36.05 -6.06 -5.63
C GLU A 503 36.18 -6.80 -6.97
N SER A 504 37.39 -7.29 -7.30
CA SER A 504 37.68 -8.10 -8.48
C SER A 504 37.20 -9.55 -8.40
N ALA A 505 36.70 -10.00 -7.25
CA ALA A 505 36.19 -11.36 -7.11
C ALA A 505 35.00 -11.59 -8.05
N PRO A 506 34.91 -12.78 -8.67
CA PRO A 506 33.79 -13.11 -9.54
C PRO A 506 32.49 -13.17 -8.74
N TRP A 507 31.40 -12.83 -9.41
CA TRP A 507 30.06 -13.03 -8.88
C TRP A 507 29.72 -14.52 -8.86
N ALA A 508 29.16 -14.99 -7.74
CA ALA A 508 28.51 -16.28 -7.62
C ALA A 508 27.01 -16.12 -7.87
N GLN A 509 26.37 -17.13 -8.46
CA GLN A 509 24.92 -17.14 -8.62
C GLN A 509 24.25 -17.57 -7.32
N SER A 510 23.20 -16.86 -6.94
CA SER A 510 22.35 -17.25 -5.81
C SER A 510 21.30 -18.26 -6.26
N PRO A 511 21.12 -19.39 -5.57
CA PRO A 511 19.91 -20.20 -5.74
C PRO A 511 18.68 -19.38 -5.34
N PHE A 512 17.51 -19.80 -5.81
CA PHE A 512 16.26 -19.13 -5.51
C PHE A 512 15.17 -20.09 -5.05
N GLN A 513 14.20 -19.55 -4.31
CA GLN A 513 12.96 -20.21 -3.94
C GLN A 513 11.79 -19.28 -4.23
N VAL A 514 10.69 -19.84 -4.74
CA VAL A 514 9.43 -19.11 -4.86
C VAL A 514 8.64 -19.28 -3.57
N SER A 515 8.39 -18.20 -2.85
CA SER A 515 7.75 -18.21 -1.53
C SER A 515 6.25 -17.97 -1.57
N ASP A 516 5.75 -17.30 -2.61
CA ASP A 516 4.32 -17.02 -2.80
C ASP A 516 3.98 -17.00 -4.30
N ILE A 517 2.83 -17.56 -4.68
CA ILE A 517 2.30 -17.60 -6.05
C ILE A 517 0.77 -17.52 -5.97
N GLY A 518 0.17 -16.47 -6.51
CA GLY A 518 -1.29 -16.34 -6.55
C GLY A 518 -1.77 -15.07 -7.23
N ALA A 519 -2.96 -15.10 -7.85
CA ALA A 519 -3.64 -13.93 -8.44
C ALA A 519 -2.76 -13.06 -9.38
N GLY A 520 -1.86 -13.68 -10.15
CA GLY A 520 -0.93 -12.96 -11.02
C GLY A 520 0.23 -12.27 -10.28
N ALA A 521 0.43 -12.58 -9.00
CA ALA A 521 1.58 -12.16 -8.21
C ALA A 521 2.47 -13.36 -7.86
N VAL A 522 3.77 -13.12 -7.77
CA VAL A 522 4.79 -14.10 -7.39
C VAL A 522 5.84 -13.41 -6.52
N THR A 523 6.28 -14.08 -5.45
CA THR A 523 7.46 -13.64 -4.69
C THR A 523 8.60 -14.64 -4.81
N VAL A 524 9.76 -14.15 -5.22
CA VAL A 524 10.98 -14.96 -5.41
C VAL A 524 12.05 -14.46 -4.46
N GLY A 525 12.57 -15.35 -3.61
CA GLY A 525 13.71 -15.09 -2.73
C GLY A 525 14.98 -15.73 -3.28
N PHE A 526 16.11 -15.06 -3.14
CA PHE A 526 17.45 -15.54 -3.50
C PHE A 526 18.34 -15.57 -2.27
N GLU A 527 19.22 -16.57 -2.20
CA GLU A 527 20.07 -16.85 -1.04
C GLU A 527 21.56 -16.65 -1.38
N ASP A 528 22.30 -15.95 -0.52
CA ASP A 528 23.73 -15.67 -0.66
C ASP A 528 24.63 -16.65 0.13
N SER A 529 24.05 -17.46 1.02
CA SER A 529 24.75 -18.39 1.91
C SER A 529 24.15 -19.81 1.94
N PRO A 530 23.90 -20.47 0.79
CA PRO A 530 23.12 -21.72 0.75
C PRO A 530 23.79 -22.92 1.42
N SER A 531 25.11 -22.85 1.68
CA SER A 531 25.87 -23.93 2.32
C SER A 531 25.68 -23.99 3.85
N THR A 532 25.08 -22.96 4.46
CA THR A 532 24.80 -22.94 5.90
C THR A 532 23.33 -23.21 6.17
N TRP A 533 22.96 -24.48 6.38
CA TRP A 533 21.56 -24.92 6.57
C TRP A 533 20.77 -24.19 7.68
N GLN A 534 21.46 -23.56 8.64
CA GLN A 534 20.83 -22.79 9.72
C GLN A 534 20.48 -21.34 9.35
N LYS A 535 20.81 -20.89 8.14
CA LYS A 535 20.64 -19.49 7.71
C LYS A 535 19.88 -19.30 6.42
N VAL A 536 19.32 -20.37 5.85
CA VAL A 536 18.58 -20.25 4.59
C VAL A 536 17.23 -19.60 4.86
N ASP A 537 17.13 -18.30 4.61
CA ASP A 537 15.94 -17.48 4.89
C ASP A 537 15.35 -16.85 3.61
N TRP A 538 16.05 -16.98 2.47
CA TRP A 538 15.64 -16.51 1.16
C TRP A 538 15.27 -15.02 1.15
N LYS A 539 15.91 -14.23 2.03
CA LYS A 539 15.65 -12.80 2.18
C LYS A 539 16.83 -11.91 1.80
N ASP A 540 17.95 -12.51 1.45
CA ASP A 540 19.12 -11.76 1.00
C ASP A 540 18.75 -10.84 -0.16
N LEU A 541 18.03 -11.37 -1.16
CA LEU A 541 17.36 -10.58 -2.18
C LEU A 541 15.95 -11.14 -2.41
N ARG A 542 14.93 -10.29 -2.43
CA ARG A 542 13.57 -10.68 -2.79
C ARG A 542 13.06 -9.85 -3.96
N VAL A 543 12.23 -10.50 -4.78
CA VAL A 543 11.57 -9.90 -5.92
C VAL A 543 10.09 -10.24 -5.83
N PHE A 544 9.27 -9.23 -5.52
CA PHE A 544 7.82 -9.31 -5.68
C PHE A 544 7.48 -8.93 -7.12
N ILE A 545 6.75 -9.79 -7.82
CA ILE A 545 6.38 -9.63 -9.22
C ILE A 545 4.86 -9.59 -9.29
N LYS A 546 4.28 -8.52 -9.82
CA LYS A 546 2.85 -8.43 -10.13
C LYS A 546 2.66 -8.29 -11.64
N VAL A 547 1.95 -9.24 -12.24
CA VAL A 547 1.55 -9.21 -13.64
C VAL A 547 0.13 -8.62 -13.75
N TYR A 548 0.00 -7.63 -14.63
CA TYR A 548 -1.25 -7.03 -15.06
C TYR A 548 -1.53 -7.46 -16.50
N SER A 549 -2.71 -8.03 -16.71
CA SER A 549 -3.22 -8.35 -18.05
C SER A 549 -4.02 -7.16 -18.60
N PRO A 550 -4.03 -6.96 -19.92
CA PRO A 550 -4.64 -5.80 -20.58
C PRO A 550 -6.17 -5.72 -20.48
#